data_AF-A0A7S7QBG5-F1
#
_entry.id   AF-A0A7S7QBG5-F1
#
_cell.length_a   1.000
_cell.length_b   1.000
_cell.length_c   1.000
_cell.angle_alpha   90.00
_cell.angle_beta   90.00
_cell.angle_gamma   90.00
#
_symmetry.space_group_name_H-M   'P 1'
#
loop_
_entity.id
_entity.type
_entity.pdbx_description
1 polymer ?
#
loop_
_entity_poly.entity_id
_entity_poly.type
_entity_poly.pdbx_seq_one_letter_code
_entity_poly.pdbx_strand_id
1 'polypeptide(L)' 'MSFVLQVASASDRDELVTEVWWNEQLVAEVRRGADGKRFIDLHASPSRMPWSFEFSDWLAVMNKVNGSV' A
#
# COMPACT_ATOMS: atom_id res chain seq x y z
N MET A 1 22.98 1.38 7.06
CA MET A 1 21.78 0.52 7.05
C MET A 1 20.92 0.98 5.88
N SER A 2 20.72 0.15 4.85
CA SER A 2 20.02 0.55 3.62
C SER A 2 18.55 0.17 3.69
N PHE A 3 17.66 1.16 3.47
CA PHE A 3 16.23 0.94 3.28
C PHE A 3 16.00 0.64 1.79
N VAL A 4 15.51 -0.55 1.46
CA VAL A 4 15.20 -0.96 0.08
C VAL A 4 13.70 -1.16 -0.04
N LEU A 5 13.06 -0.31 -0.84
CA LEU A 5 11.66 -0.42 -1.21
C LEU A 5 11.58 -1.03 -2.60
N GLN A 6 10.86 -2.13 -2.75
CA GLN A 6 10.56 -2.71 -4.06
C GLN A 6 9.09 -2.49 -4.37
N VAL A 7 8.83 -2.00 -5.59
CA VAL A 7 7.49 -1.73 -6.10
C VAL A 7 7.29 -2.60 -7.34
N ALA A 8 6.33 -3.52 -7.29
CA ALA A 8 6.01 -4.41 -8.40
C ALA A 8 4.55 -4.24 -8.82
N SER A 9 4.31 -4.15 -10.13
CA SER A 9 2.97 -4.24 -10.70
C SER A 9 2.64 -5.71 -10.91
N ALA A 10 1.73 -6.25 -10.12
CA ALA A 10 1.28 -7.63 -10.25
C ALA A 10 0.20 -7.70 -11.33
N SER A 11 0.51 -8.30 -12.48
CA SER A 11 -0.40 -8.41 -13.62
C SER A 11 -1.35 -9.62 -13.54
N ASP A 12 -1.23 -10.43 -12.50
CA ASP A 12 -1.92 -11.71 -12.32
C ASP A 12 -3.24 -11.59 -11.54
N ARG A 13 -3.48 -10.44 -10.89
CA ARG A 13 -4.70 -10.14 -10.13
C ARG A 13 -5.33 -8.85 -10.66
N ASP A 14 -6.53 -8.95 -11.23
CA ASP A 14 -7.25 -7.80 -11.86
C ASP A 14 -7.44 -6.61 -10.91
N GLU A 15 -7.55 -6.88 -9.62
CA GLU A 15 -7.74 -5.86 -8.58
C GLU A 15 -6.42 -5.33 -8.02
N LEU A 16 -5.30 -6.03 -8.17
CA LEU A 16 -4.02 -5.62 -7.59
C LEU A 16 -3.30 -4.64 -8.53
N VAL A 17 -3.02 -3.46 -8.03
CA VAL A 17 -2.32 -2.41 -8.78
C VAL A 17 -0.82 -2.49 -8.52
N THR A 18 -0.43 -2.66 -7.27
CA THR A 18 0.96 -2.59 -6.86
C THR A 18 1.19 -3.28 -5.53
N GLU A 19 2.35 -3.91 -5.39
CA GLU A 19 2.84 -4.46 -4.12
C GLU A 19 4.03 -3.65 -3.61
N VAL A 20 4.14 -3.55 -2.28
CA VAL A 20 5.23 -2.87 -1.59
C VAL A 20 5.91 -3.84 -0.64
N TRP A 21 7.20 -4.07 -0.89
CA TRP A 21 7.99 -5.06 -0.17
C TRP A 21 9.14 -4.40 0.61
N TRP A 22 9.45 -4.97 1.78
CA TRP A 22 10.61 -4.65 2.59
C TRP A 22 11.33 -5.93 3.03
N ASN A 23 12.59 -6.12 2.60
CA ASN A 23 13.41 -7.28 2.98
C ASN A 23 12.67 -8.62 2.84
N GLU A 24 12.06 -8.88 1.68
CA GLU A 24 11.23 -10.08 1.38
C GLU A 24 9.88 -10.16 2.10
N GLN A 25 9.50 -9.15 2.89
CA GLN A 25 8.19 -9.07 3.51
C GLN A 25 7.27 -8.12 2.73
N LEU A 26 6.11 -8.61 2.32
CA LEU A 26 5.02 -7.77 1.82
C LEU A 26 4.51 -6.90 2.98
N VAL A 27 4.64 -5.58 2.84
CA VAL A 27 4.24 -4.61 3.87
C VAL A 27 3.02 -3.80 3.46
N ALA A 28 2.77 -3.67 2.16
CA ALA A 28 1.53 -3.08 1.68
C ALA A 28 1.14 -3.54 0.28
N GLU A 29 -0.13 -3.44 -0.03
CA GLU A 29 -0.68 -3.62 -1.38
C GLU A 29 -1.55 -2.41 -1.72
N VAL A 30 -1.50 -1.96 -2.97
CA VAL A 30 -2.47 -1.02 -3.53
C VAL A 30 -3.36 -1.79 -4.47
N ARG A 31 -4.67 -1.70 -4.26
CA ARG A 31 -5.68 -2.44 -5.01
C ARG A 31 -6.82 -1.54 -5.46
N ARG A 32 -7.48 -1.93 -6.53
CA ARG A 32 -8.66 -1.29 -7.09
C ARG A 32 -9.89 -2.08 -6.62
N GLY A 33 -10.81 -1.41 -5.94
CA GLY A 33 -12.11 -1.96 -5.57
C GLY A 33 -13.05 -2.06 -6.77
N ALA A 34 -14.11 -2.84 -6.61
CA ALA A 34 -15.13 -3.04 -7.64
C ALA A 34 -15.84 -1.74 -8.08
N ASP A 35 -15.85 -0.72 -7.23
CA ASP A 35 -16.37 0.62 -7.50
C ASP A 35 -15.34 1.54 -8.22
N GLY A 36 -14.18 0.99 -8.60
CA GLY A 36 -13.09 1.73 -9.24
C GLY A 36 -12.22 2.54 -8.28
N LYS A 37 -12.57 2.60 -6.98
CA LYS A 37 -11.75 3.27 -5.97
C LYS A 37 -10.45 2.51 -5.73
N ARG A 38 -9.45 3.21 -5.20
CA ARG A 38 -8.16 2.62 -4.85
C ARG A 38 -8.03 2.55 -3.34
N PHE A 39 -7.51 1.43 -2.86
CA PHE A 39 -7.26 1.18 -1.45
C PHE A 39 -5.78 0.83 -1.27
N ILE A 40 -5.23 1.21 -0.11
CA ILE A 40 -3.96 0.69 0.37
C ILE A 40 -4.24 -0.22 1.56
N ASP A 41 -3.73 -1.44 1.48
CA ASP A 41 -3.75 -2.42 2.54
C ASP A 41 -2.37 -2.47 3.17
N LEU A 42 -2.27 -2.18 4.47
CA LEU A 42 -1.03 -2.25 5.23
C LEU A 42 -0.99 -3.56 6.01
N HIS A 43 0.05 -4.36 5.78
CA HIS A 43 0.24 -5.66 6.41
C HIS A 43 1.06 -5.53 7.69
N ALA A 44 0.39 -5.20 8.80
CA ALA A 44 1.04 -5.08 10.10
C ALA A 44 1.53 -6.43 10.62
N SER A 45 2.82 -6.53 10.94
CA SER A 45 3.38 -7.67 11.68
C SER A 45 3.04 -7.53 13.17
N PRO A 46 2.65 -8.60 13.88
CA PRO A 46 2.60 -10.00 13.44
C PRO A 46 1.22 -10.48 12.98
N SER A 47 0.17 -9.68 13.12
CA SER A 47 -1.21 -10.15 12.92
C SER A 47 -1.53 -10.52 11.48
N ARG A 48 -0.81 -9.94 10.50
CA ARG A 48 -1.06 -10.08 9.05
C ARG A 48 -2.50 -9.74 8.65
N MET A 49 -3.28 -9.12 9.53
CA MET A 49 -4.61 -8.64 9.21
C MET A 49 -4.43 -7.25 8.60
N PRO A 50 -4.76 -7.06 7.31
CA PRO A 50 -4.48 -5.81 6.63
C PRO A 50 -5.33 -4.69 7.21
N TRP A 51 -4.70 -3.53 7.42
CA TRP A 51 -5.44 -2.28 7.60
C TRP A 51 -5.68 -1.66 6.25
N SER A 52 -6.96 -1.56 5.88
CA SER A 52 -7.37 -1.02 4.58
C SER A 52 -7.85 0.42 4.72
N PHE A 53 -7.31 1.30 3.87
CA PHE A 53 -7.71 2.70 3.77
C PHE A 53 -7.99 3.07 2.33
N GLU A 54 -8.91 4.02 2.09
CA GLU A 54 -9.01 4.63 0.77
C GLU A 54 -7.69 5.37 0.47
N PHE A 55 -7.13 5.16 -0.72
CA PHE A 55 -5.80 5.64 -1.07
C PHE A 55 -5.71 7.18 -1.07
N SER A 56 -6.80 7.84 -1.44
CA SER A 56 -6.99 9.30 -1.38
C SER A 56 -6.81 9.84 0.05
N ASP A 57 -7.48 9.23 1.02
CA ASP A 57 -7.41 9.60 2.44
C ASP A 57 -6.03 9.35 3.02
N TRP A 58 -5.42 8.20 2.67
CA TRP A 58 -4.05 7.88 3.07
C TRP A 58 -3.05 8.94 2.59
N LEU A 59 -3.11 9.33 1.31
CA LEU A 59 -2.25 10.38 0.75
C LEU A 59 -2.48 11.73 1.44
N ALA A 60 -3.74 12.08 1.72
CA ALA A 60 -4.06 13.32 2.42
C ALA A 60 -3.43 13.38 3.82
N VAL A 61 -3.43 12.26 4.55
CA VAL A 61 -2.75 12.16 5.85
C VAL A 61 -1.23 12.22 5.71
N MET A 62 -0.65 11.47 4.78
CA MET A 62 0.80 11.45 4.57
C MET A 62 1.37 12.82 4.17
N ASN A 63 0.64 13.58 3.34
CA ASN A 63 1.04 14.94 2.97
C ASN A 63 1.05 15.89 4.17
N LYS A 64 0.06 15.77 5.07
CA LYS A 64 0.03 16.55 6.32
C LYS A 64 1.20 16.21 7.24
N VAL A 65 1.57 14.94 7.33
CA VAL A 65 2.67 14.48 8.20
C VAL A 65 4.04 14.88 7.66
N ASN A 66 4.23 14.85 6.34
CA ASN A 66 5.51 15.17 5.71
C ASN A 66 5.77 16.68 5.52
N GLY A 67 4.84 17.55 5.94
CA GLY A 67 4.98 19.01 5.80
C GLY A 67 4.90 19.51 4.36
N SER A 68 4.52 18.66 3.41
CA SER A 68 4.29 19.01 2.01
C SER A 68 2.88 19.56 1.86
N VAL A 69 2.71 20.85 2.15
CA VAL A 69 1.54 21.66 1.76
C VAL A 69 1.88 22.43 0.50
#